data_AF-A0A2G2VH33-F1
#
_entry.id   AF-A0A2G2VH33-F1
#
_cell.length_a   1.000
_cell.length_b   1.000
_cell.length_c   1.000
_cell.angle_alpha   90.00
_cell.angle_beta   90.00
_cell.angle_gamma   90.00
#
_symmetry.space_group_name_H-M   'P 1'
#
loop_
_entity.id
_entity.type
_entity.pdbx_description
1 polymer ?
#
loop_
_entity_poly.entity_id
_entity_poly.type
_entity_poly.pdbx_seq_one_letter_code
_entity_poly.pdbx_strand_id
1 'polypeptide(L)'
;MIVETELVVDALCNVVSASPGKAAAAIVLQAERELQPWIAKDDDLGQKMWRINQRIVKLIAELIRNHDIAESLVILASNPDLLLRATDGMLVDGEACTLPQLELLEVTARAIQPVLDWGESGQSVADGLTNLLKCRLPATVRCVSHPSAHVRALSTSVLRDIMYAGSVKPGAKQAADLNGIHNPAYQYLSISIIDWKADIEKCLMWEANSRLENGMSAQFLDTAARELGCTISI
;
A
#
# COMPACT_ATOMS: atom_id res chain seq x y z
N MET A 1 32.52 12.76 15.35
CA MET A 1 31.23 12.06 15.44
C MET A 1 30.09 12.77 14.71
N ILE A 2 29.55 13.93 15.14
CA ILE A 2 28.42 14.60 14.43
C ILE A 2 28.80 15.03 12.98
N VAL A 3 29.98 15.63 12.82
CA VAL A 3 30.50 16.08 11.51
C VAL A 3 30.80 14.90 10.55
N GLU A 4 31.23 13.76 11.10
CA GLU A 4 31.50 12.56 10.28
C GLU A 4 30.21 11.89 9.81
N THR A 5 29.16 11.88 10.63
CA THR A 5 27.84 11.39 10.22
C THR A 5 27.22 12.25 9.12
N GLU A 6 27.40 13.57 9.17
CA GLU A 6 26.90 14.50 8.14
C GLU A 6 27.60 14.26 6.79
N LEU A 7 28.93 14.13 6.80
CA LEU A 7 29.71 13.82 5.60
C LEU A 7 29.36 12.45 4.98
N VAL A 8 29.06 11.45 5.81
CA VAL A 8 28.62 10.12 5.32
C VAL A 8 27.23 10.21 4.70
N VAL A 9 26.31 10.94 5.32
CA VAL A 9 24.96 11.15 4.76
C VAL A 9 25.06 11.90 3.43
N ASP A 10 25.84 12.97 3.36
CA ASP A 10 26.04 13.73 2.11
C ASP A 10 26.64 12.87 1.00
N ALA A 11 27.65 12.06 1.33
CA ALA A 11 28.24 11.12 0.37
C ALA A 11 27.21 10.09 -0.14
N LEU A 12 26.39 9.54 0.76
CA LEU A 12 25.31 8.60 0.39
C LEU A 12 24.24 9.29 -0.47
N CYS A 13 23.81 10.50 -0.11
CA CYS A 13 22.88 11.30 -0.90
C CYS A 13 23.41 11.52 -2.32
N ASN A 14 24.69 11.89 -2.45
CA ASN A 14 25.32 12.06 -3.76
C ASN A 14 25.34 10.76 -4.59
N VAL A 15 25.58 9.61 -3.96
CA VAL A 15 25.52 8.30 -4.64
C VAL A 15 24.10 7.96 -5.10
N VAL A 16 23.10 8.19 -4.25
CA VAL A 16 21.69 7.96 -4.58
C VAL A 16 21.25 8.88 -5.71
N SER A 17 21.58 10.17 -5.65
CA SER A 17 21.30 11.14 -6.70
C SER A 17 21.99 10.80 -8.03
N ALA A 18 23.22 10.28 -7.99
CA ALA A 18 23.95 9.91 -9.19
C ALA A 18 23.43 8.62 -9.85
N SER A 19 22.81 7.71 -9.09
CA SER A 19 22.33 6.44 -9.62
C SER A 19 21.08 5.90 -8.89
N PRO A 20 19.92 6.57 -9.03
CA PRO A 20 18.72 6.23 -8.26
C PRO A 20 18.24 4.79 -8.44
N GLY A 21 18.23 4.27 -9.67
CA GLY A 21 17.82 2.89 -9.94
C GLY A 21 18.69 1.83 -9.26
N LYS A 22 20.02 2.04 -9.18
CA LYS A 22 20.91 1.11 -8.46
C LYS A 22 20.71 1.20 -6.94
N ALA A 23 20.46 2.41 -6.43
CA ALA A 23 20.14 2.60 -5.02
C ALA A 23 18.82 1.88 -4.66
N ALA A 24 17.77 2.07 -5.47
CA ALA A 24 16.49 1.38 -5.30
C ALA A 24 16.64 -0.15 -5.38
N ALA A 25 17.39 -0.67 -6.36
CA ALA A 25 17.67 -2.10 -6.47
C ALA A 25 18.40 -2.66 -5.23
N ALA A 26 19.42 -1.96 -4.74
CA ALA A 26 20.13 -2.36 -3.53
C ALA A 26 19.23 -2.35 -2.29
N ILE A 27 18.36 -1.34 -2.16
CA ILE A 27 17.38 -1.25 -1.08
C ILE A 27 16.40 -2.42 -1.15
N VAL A 28 15.83 -2.70 -2.32
CA VAL A 28 14.88 -3.81 -2.51
C VAL A 28 15.51 -5.15 -2.18
N LEU A 29 16.71 -5.43 -2.71
CA LEU A 29 17.44 -6.67 -2.40
C LEU A 29 17.71 -6.83 -0.89
N GLN A 30 18.07 -5.73 -0.23
CA GLN A 30 18.32 -5.75 1.21
C GLN A 30 17.03 -5.93 2.02
N ALA A 31 15.94 -5.30 1.58
CA ALA A 31 14.61 -5.45 2.17
C ALA A 31 14.09 -6.88 2.05
N GLU A 32 14.23 -7.52 0.89
CA GLU A 32 13.83 -8.92 0.68
C GLU A 32 14.52 -9.88 1.65
N ARG A 33 15.81 -9.63 1.91
CA ARG A 33 16.64 -10.44 2.81
C ARG A 33 16.31 -10.22 4.28
N GLU A 34 16.07 -8.97 4.69
CA GLU A 34 15.93 -8.63 6.11
C GLU A 34 14.49 -8.62 6.59
N LEU A 35 13.51 -8.37 5.73
CA LEU A 35 12.10 -8.31 6.12
C LEU A 35 11.64 -9.67 6.64
N GLN A 36 11.33 -9.71 7.93
CA GLN A 36 10.81 -10.90 8.61
C GLN A 36 9.28 -10.88 8.64
N PRO A 37 8.61 -12.02 8.90
CA PRO A 37 7.18 -12.04 9.19
C PRO A 37 6.84 -11.08 10.32
N TRP A 38 5.69 -10.41 10.25
CA TRP A 38 5.27 -9.49 11.32
C TRP A 38 4.91 -10.22 12.61
N ILE A 39 4.59 -11.51 12.55
CA ILE A 39 4.15 -12.29 13.72
C ILE A 39 5.37 -12.94 14.41
N ALA A 40 5.57 -12.64 15.69
CA ALA A 40 6.58 -13.28 16.54
C ALA A 40 5.94 -14.19 17.61
N LYS A 41 6.68 -15.21 18.06
CA LYS A 41 6.28 -16.08 19.19
C LYS A 41 6.86 -15.64 20.54
N ASP A 42 7.88 -14.80 20.51
CA ASP A 42 8.64 -14.31 21.67
C ASP A 42 8.68 -12.79 21.60
N ASP A 43 8.28 -12.12 22.68
CA ASP A 43 8.06 -10.67 22.71
C ASP A 43 9.35 -9.86 22.55
N ASP A 44 10.49 -10.33 23.11
CA ASP A 44 11.76 -9.59 23.06
C ASP A 44 12.42 -9.71 21.69
N LEU A 45 12.41 -10.92 21.11
CA LEU A 45 12.83 -11.13 19.72
C LEU A 45 11.88 -10.39 18.76
N GLY A 46 10.57 -10.40 19.05
CA GLY A 46 9.53 -9.72 18.30
C GLY A 46 9.76 -8.22 18.21
N GLN A 47 10.07 -7.55 19.33
CA GLN A 47 10.35 -6.12 19.31
C GLN A 47 11.53 -5.72 18.41
N LYS A 48 12.63 -6.48 18.45
CA LYS A 48 13.79 -6.20 17.59
C LYS A 48 13.44 -6.39 16.12
N MET A 49 12.72 -7.46 15.81
CA MET A 49 12.23 -7.78 14.47
C MET A 49 11.30 -6.68 13.94
N TRP A 50 10.31 -6.25 14.73
CA TRP A 50 9.38 -5.18 14.35
C TRP A 50 10.10 -3.87 14.07
N ARG A 51 11.10 -3.49 14.87
CA ARG A 51 11.89 -2.27 14.60
C ARG A 51 12.61 -2.33 13.24
N ILE A 52 13.12 -3.51 12.85
CA ILE A 52 13.75 -3.69 11.53
C ILE A 52 12.69 -3.60 10.43
N ASN A 53 11.59 -4.33 10.57
CA ASN A 53 10.49 -4.30 9.59
C ASN A 53 9.94 -2.89 9.40
N GLN A 54 9.70 -2.14 10.48
CA GLN A 54 9.23 -0.76 10.43
C GLN A 54 10.18 0.15 9.64
N ARG A 55 11.49 -0.01 9.82
CA ARG A 55 12.50 0.77 9.07
C ARG A 55 12.48 0.41 7.59
N ILE A 56 12.40 -0.88 7.26
CA ILE A 56 12.31 -1.36 5.88
C ILE A 56 11.06 -0.81 5.21
N VAL A 57 9.89 -0.94 5.85
CA VAL A 57 8.62 -0.48 5.30
C VAL A 57 8.58 1.03 5.10
N LYS A 58 9.12 1.80 6.06
CA LYS A 58 9.26 3.25 5.89
C LYS A 58 10.16 3.59 4.69
N LEU A 59 11.28 2.90 4.53
CA LEU A 59 12.18 3.13 3.40
C LEU A 59 11.52 2.78 2.05
N ILE A 60 10.75 1.69 1.99
CA ILE A 60 9.93 1.35 0.81
C ILE A 60 8.90 2.46 0.55
N ALA A 61 8.23 2.95 1.59
CA ALA A 61 7.25 4.03 1.45
C ALA A 61 7.89 5.33 0.93
N GLU A 62 9.11 5.67 1.37
CA GLU A 62 9.86 6.81 0.82
C GLU A 62 10.18 6.64 -0.67
N LEU A 63 10.58 5.43 -1.09
CA LEU A 63 10.85 5.13 -2.50
C LEU A 63 9.60 5.28 -3.37
N ILE A 64 8.43 4.85 -2.87
CA ILE A 64 7.15 5.03 -3.59
C ILE A 64 6.74 6.50 -3.61
N ARG A 65 6.92 7.22 -2.50
CA ARG A 65 6.55 8.64 -2.40
C ARG A 65 7.33 9.49 -3.41
N ASN A 66 8.60 9.16 -3.65
CA ASN A 66 9.43 9.82 -4.65
C ASN A 66 9.16 9.26 -6.07
N HIS A 67 7.93 9.44 -6.53
CA HIS A 67 7.44 8.95 -7.81
C HIS A 67 8.06 9.65 -9.03
N ASP A 68 8.81 10.74 -8.83
CA ASP A 68 9.61 11.39 -9.87
C ASP A 68 10.74 10.49 -10.39
N ILE A 69 11.12 9.47 -9.62
CA ILE A 69 12.14 8.48 -9.99
C ILE A 69 11.45 7.22 -10.49
N ALA A 70 11.11 7.21 -11.77
CA ALA A 70 10.36 6.12 -12.40
C ALA A 70 11.01 4.74 -12.18
N GLU A 71 12.34 4.66 -12.22
CA GLU A 71 13.09 3.42 -12.01
C GLU A 71 12.82 2.80 -10.64
N SER A 72 12.70 3.60 -9.58
CA SER A 72 12.46 3.10 -8.22
C SER A 72 11.11 2.41 -8.12
N LEU A 73 10.08 3.02 -8.70
CA LEU A 73 8.73 2.48 -8.72
C LEU A 73 8.62 1.25 -9.63
N VAL A 74 9.27 1.25 -10.79
CA VAL A 74 9.34 0.07 -11.67
C VAL A 74 9.96 -1.11 -10.93
N ILE A 75 11.08 -0.89 -10.24
CA ILE A 75 11.75 -1.93 -9.45
C ILE A 75 10.80 -2.45 -8.36
N LEU A 76 10.14 -1.57 -7.60
CA LEU A 76 9.22 -1.99 -6.53
C LEU A 76 8.00 -2.77 -7.06
N ALA A 77 7.34 -2.26 -8.11
CA ALA A 77 6.19 -2.93 -8.71
C ALA A 77 6.55 -4.29 -9.33
N SER A 78 7.82 -4.47 -9.74
CA SER A 78 8.35 -5.75 -10.21
C SER A 78 8.63 -6.76 -9.08
N ASN A 79 8.50 -6.36 -7.81
CA ASN A 79 8.71 -7.21 -6.63
C ASN A 79 7.44 -7.27 -5.74
N PRO A 80 6.31 -7.80 -6.24
CA PRO A 80 5.04 -7.79 -5.53
C PRO A 80 5.04 -8.62 -4.23
N ASP A 81 5.85 -9.68 -4.15
CA ASP A 81 6.01 -10.48 -2.91
C ASP A 81 6.54 -9.63 -1.75
N LEU A 82 7.53 -8.76 -2.03
CA LEU A 82 8.08 -7.86 -1.01
C LEU A 82 7.02 -6.90 -0.49
N LEU A 83 6.24 -6.28 -1.38
CA LEU A 83 5.17 -5.35 -1.02
C LEU A 83 4.04 -6.04 -0.23
N LEU A 84 3.70 -7.27 -0.59
CA LEU A 84 2.76 -8.08 0.16
C LEU A 84 3.32 -8.37 1.56
N ARG A 85 4.53 -8.91 1.68
CA ARG A 85 5.16 -9.19 2.99
C ARG A 85 5.31 -7.93 3.85
N ALA A 86 5.60 -6.78 3.23
CA ALA A 86 5.71 -5.50 3.93
C ALA A 86 4.40 -5.11 4.63
N THR A 87 3.27 -5.56 4.09
CA THR A 87 1.92 -5.26 4.56
C THR A 87 1.21 -6.48 5.16
N ASP A 88 1.91 -7.59 5.40
CA ASP A 88 1.36 -8.75 6.10
C ASP A 88 1.15 -8.50 7.60
N GLY A 89 0.22 -9.20 8.23
CA GLY A 89 0.03 -9.09 9.68
C GLY A 89 -0.51 -7.74 10.15
N MET A 90 -1.09 -6.92 9.26
CA MET A 90 -1.87 -5.74 9.66
C MET A 90 -2.85 -6.11 10.76
N LEU A 91 -2.90 -5.30 11.83
CA LEU A 91 -3.71 -5.46 13.04
C LEU A 91 -3.23 -6.52 14.06
N VAL A 92 -2.15 -7.26 13.80
CA VAL A 92 -1.69 -8.32 14.73
C VAL A 92 -0.97 -7.74 15.96
N ASP A 93 -0.05 -6.80 15.77
CA ASP A 93 0.86 -6.33 16.85
C ASP A 93 0.61 -4.87 17.26
N GLY A 94 -0.61 -4.37 17.03
CA GLY A 94 -1.05 -3.04 17.44
C GLY A 94 -0.56 -1.88 16.58
N GLU A 95 -0.58 -0.68 17.15
CA GLU A 95 -0.39 0.59 16.41
C GLU A 95 0.99 0.74 15.75
N ALA A 96 2.07 0.38 16.46
CA ALA A 96 3.43 0.59 15.99
C ALA A 96 3.77 -0.23 14.72
N CYS A 97 3.12 -1.38 14.56
CA CYS A 97 3.26 -2.22 13.36
C CYS A 97 2.26 -1.82 12.27
N THR A 98 1.05 -1.44 12.66
CA THR A 98 -0.02 -1.10 11.70
C THR A 98 0.23 0.23 10.97
N LEU A 99 0.77 1.25 11.64
CA LEU A 99 0.94 2.58 11.04
C LEU A 99 1.89 2.58 9.83
N PRO A 100 3.11 2.01 9.90
CA PRO A 100 4.01 2.02 8.74
C PRO A 100 3.43 1.26 7.53
N GLN A 101 2.64 0.22 7.79
CA GLN A 101 1.96 -0.54 6.74
C GLN A 101 0.87 0.30 6.07
N LEU A 102 0.08 1.03 6.84
CA LEU A 102 -0.91 1.97 6.31
C LEU A 102 -0.24 3.13 5.57
N GLU A 103 0.87 3.68 6.08
CA GLU A 103 1.65 4.71 5.38
C GLU A 103 2.12 4.22 4.01
N LEU A 104 2.61 2.97 3.92
CA LEU A 104 2.99 2.33 2.67
C LEU A 104 1.80 2.20 1.70
N LEU A 105 0.64 1.78 2.18
CA LEU A 105 -0.57 1.70 1.34
C LEU A 105 -1.05 3.08 0.88
N GLU A 106 -0.91 4.10 1.73
CA GLU A 106 -1.30 5.46 1.40
C GLU A 106 -0.45 6.03 0.26
N VAL A 107 0.89 5.91 0.35
CA VAL A 107 1.77 6.36 -0.72
C VAL A 107 1.60 5.52 -1.98
N THR A 108 1.28 4.22 -1.85
CA THR A 108 0.96 3.34 -2.99
C THR A 108 -0.27 3.83 -3.73
N ALA A 109 -1.36 4.15 -3.02
CA ALA A 109 -2.58 4.68 -3.62
C ALA A 109 -2.33 6.01 -4.34
N ARG A 110 -1.56 6.92 -3.73
CA ARG A 110 -1.22 8.21 -4.33
C ARG A 110 -0.29 8.11 -5.53
N ALA A 111 0.56 7.08 -5.61
CA ALA A 111 1.49 6.89 -6.72
C ALA A 111 0.80 6.41 -8.01
N ILE A 112 -0.41 5.83 -7.95
CA ILE A 112 -1.10 5.30 -9.13
C ILE A 112 -1.30 6.36 -10.21
N GLN A 113 -1.77 7.56 -9.83
CA GLN A 113 -2.08 8.61 -10.81
C GLN A 113 -0.82 9.13 -11.53
N PRO A 114 0.25 9.55 -10.82
CA PRO A 114 1.50 9.93 -11.48
C PRO A 114 2.09 8.84 -12.37
N VAL A 115 1.93 7.56 -12.01
CA VAL A 115 2.41 6.44 -12.83
C VAL A 115 1.58 6.28 -14.11
N LEU A 116 0.26 6.48 -14.04
CA LEU A 116 -0.61 6.44 -15.23
C LEU A 116 -0.27 7.57 -16.22
N ASP A 117 0.24 8.71 -15.73
CA ASP A 117 0.71 9.80 -16.58
C ASP A 117 1.94 9.41 -17.44
N TRP A 118 2.63 8.31 -17.13
CA TRP A 118 3.69 7.74 -17.98
C TRP A 118 3.15 7.03 -19.25
N GLY A 119 1.83 6.99 -19.41
CA GLY A 119 1.16 6.33 -20.53
C GLY A 119 1.30 4.80 -20.47
N GLU A 120 1.39 4.15 -21.63
CA GLU A 120 1.43 2.69 -21.74
C GLU A 120 2.57 2.06 -20.93
N SER A 121 3.69 2.77 -20.77
CA SER A 121 4.85 2.30 -20.00
C SER A 121 4.58 2.21 -18.48
N GLY A 122 3.62 2.98 -17.97
CA GLY A 122 3.23 2.98 -16.55
C GLY A 122 2.13 1.99 -16.21
N GLN A 123 1.41 1.44 -17.20
CA GLN A 123 0.23 0.62 -16.95
C GLN A 123 0.54 -0.61 -16.09
N SER A 124 1.61 -1.34 -16.41
CA SER A 124 2.00 -2.54 -15.64
C SER A 124 2.41 -2.23 -14.21
N VAL A 125 3.07 -1.07 -14.00
CA VAL A 125 3.45 -0.57 -12.67
C VAL A 125 2.19 -0.24 -11.88
N ALA A 126 1.28 0.53 -12.48
CA ALA A 126 0.02 0.93 -11.87
C ALA A 126 -0.83 -0.30 -11.51
N ASP A 127 -0.93 -1.30 -12.39
CA ASP A 127 -1.65 -2.55 -12.13
C ASP A 127 -1.03 -3.30 -10.93
N GLY A 128 0.31 -3.35 -10.84
CA GLY A 128 1.01 -3.94 -9.70
C GLY A 128 0.68 -3.26 -8.36
N LEU A 129 0.72 -1.92 -8.33
CA LEU A 129 0.36 -1.13 -7.14
C LEU A 129 -1.12 -1.31 -6.77
N THR A 130 -1.99 -1.33 -7.78
CA THR A 130 -3.44 -1.53 -7.63
C THR A 130 -3.77 -2.89 -7.05
N ASN A 131 -3.08 -3.94 -7.49
CA ASN A 131 -3.24 -5.29 -6.95
C ASN A 131 -2.88 -5.35 -5.46
N LEU A 132 -1.81 -4.67 -5.03
CA LEU A 132 -1.47 -4.58 -3.60
C LEU A 132 -2.62 -3.97 -2.79
N LEU A 133 -3.14 -2.82 -3.23
CA LEU A 133 -4.26 -2.13 -2.57
C LEU A 133 -5.49 -3.03 -2.52
N LYS A 134 -5.77 -3.78 -3.59
CA LYS A 134 -6.91 -4.68 -3.67
C LYS A 134 -6.78 -5.82 -2.68
N CYS A 135 -5.60 -6.42 -2.57
CA CYS A 135 -5.29 -7.47 -1.59
C CYS A 135 -5.40 -6.97 -0.14
N ARG A 136 -5.10 -5.69 0.12
CA ARG A 136 -5.10 -5.11 1.47
C ARG A 136 -6.35 -4.34 1.83
N LEU A 137 -7.31 -4.22 0.92
CA LEU A 137 -8.56 -3.49 1.16
C LEU A 137 -9.32 -4.00 2.40
N PRO A 138 -9.57 -5.31 2.59
CA PRO A 138 -10.30 -5.77 3.79
C PRO A 138 -9.57 -5.46 5.11
N ALA A 139 -8.23 -5.60 5.13
CA ALA A 139 -7.43 -5.28 6.31
C ALA A 139 -7.41 -3.78 6.60
N THR A 140 -7.35 -2.95 5.55
CA THR A 140 -7.44 -1.48 5.65
C THR A 140 -8.80 -1.05 6.20
N VAL A 141 -9.90 -1.66 5.73
CA VAL A 141 -11.25 -1.40 6.26
C VAL A 141 -11.36 -1.79 7.74
N ARG A 142 -10.79 -2.92 8.16
CA ARG A 142 -10.74 -3.30 9.58
C ARG A 142 -10.02 -2.27 10.45
N CYS A 143 -8.98 -1.61 9.92
CA CYS A 143 -8.25 -0.55 10.63
C CYS A 143 -9.12 0.67 10.98
N VAL A 144 -10.23 0.89 10.28
CA VAL A 144 -11.21 1.94 10.61
C VAL A 144 -11.83 1.73 12.00
N SER A 145 -11.90 0.49 12.47
CA SER A 145 -12.40 0.18 13.81
C SER A 145 -11.30 0.00 14.86
N HIS A 146 -10.05 0.36 14.55
CA HIS A 146 -8.92 0.18 15.44
C HIS A 146 -9.02 1.08 16.70
N PRO A 147 -8.51 0.66 17.87
CA PRO A 147 -8.54 1.48 19.10
C PRO A 147 -7.79 2.82 18.98
N SER A 148 -6.63 2.83 18.30
CA SER A 148 -5.89 4.08 18.03
C SER A 148 -6.63 4.96 17.02
N ALA A 149 -6.86 6.22 17.40
CA ALA A 149 -7.44 7.24 16.53
C ALA A 149 -6.56 7.53 15.31
N HIS A 150 -5.24 7.40 15.45
CA HIS A 150 -4.31 7.67 14.35
C HIS A 150 -4.42 6.61 13.25
N VAL A 151 -4.50 5.33 13.65
CA VAL A 151 -4.74 4.22 12.72
C VAL A 151 -6.09 4.36 12.00
N ARG A 152 -7.15 4.78 12.71
CA ARG A 152 -8.45 5.06 12.09
C ARG A 152 -8.37 6.17 11.06
N ALA A 153 -7.80 7.32 11.43
CA ALA A 153 -7.67 8.46 10.53
C ALA A 153 -6.86 8.11 9.27
N LEU A 154 -5.72 7.42 9.44
CA LEU A 154 -4.86 7.03 8.33
C LEU A 154 -5.52 5.97 7.44
N SER A 155 -6.18 4.97 8.00
CA SER A 155 -6.90 3.97 7.18
C SER A 155 -8.05 4.59 6.38
N THR A 156 -8.82 5.52 6.95
CA THR A 156 -9.81 6.29 6.18
C THR A 156 -9.15 7.16 5.10
N SER A 157 -7.96 7.72 5.34
CA SER A 157 -7.16 8.43 4.33
C SER A 157 -6.78 7.51 3.16
N VAL A 158 -6.25 6.32 3.46
CA VAL A 158 -5.90 5.30 2.46
C VAL A 158 -7.12 4.94 1.61
N LEU A 159 -8.28 4.69 2.22
CA LEU A 159 -9.52 4.35 1.48
C LEU A 159 -9.94 5.49 0.54
N ARG A 160 -9.79 6.75 0.96
CA ARG A 160 -10.07 7.91 0.12
C ARG A 160 -9.11 8.01 -1.06
N ASP A 161 -7.81 7.79 -0.83
CA ASP A 161 -6.79 7.82 -1.87
C ASP A 161 -6.98 6.68 -2.88
N ILE A 162 -7.42 5.49 -2.42
CA ILE A 162 -7.83 4.37 -3.28
C ILE A 162 -9.02 4.77 -4.17
N MET A 163 -10.06 5.39 -3.61
CA MET A 163 -11.21 5.86 -4.39
C MET A 163 -10.79 6.88 -5.46
N TYR A 164 -9.89 7.81 -5.10
CA TYR A 164 -9.37 8.79 -6.04
C TYR A 164 -8.59 8.12 -7.18
N ALA A 165 -7.74 7.14 -6.86
CA ALA A 165 -7.00 6.38 -7.86
C ALA A 165 -7.92 5.66 -8.87
N GLY A 166 -9.10 5.21 -8.42
CA GLY A 166 -10.12 4.57 -9.26
C GLY A 166 -10.98 5.51 -10.11
N SER A 167 -11.10 6.78 -9.73
CA SER A 167 -12.01 7.72 -10.39
C SER A 167 -11.45 8.30 -11.68
N VAL A 168 -10.15 8.17 -11.93
CA VAL A 168 -9.52 8.75 -13.12
C VAL A 168 -9.65 7.78 -14.28
N LYS A 169 -10.39 8.21 -15.31
CA LYS A 169 -10.50 7.47 -16.55
C LYS A 169 -9.13 7.47 -17.24
N PRO A 170 -8.58 6.30 -17.63
CA PRO A 170 -7.45 6.29 -18.55
C PRO A 170 -7.89 7.06 -19.80
N GLY A 171 -7.04 7.98 -20.28
CA GLY A 171 -7.34 8.86 -21.40
C GLY A 171 -7.98 8.08 -22.55
N ALA A 172 -9.11 8.54 -23.06
CA ALA A 172 -9.99 7.85 -24.00
C ALA A 172 -9.31 7.52 -25.35
N LYS A 173 -8.44 6.50 -25.38
CA LYS A 173 -7.81 5.97 -26.60
C LYS A 173 -7.69 4.44 -26.65
N GLN A 174 -8.23 3.68 -25.70
CA GLN A 174 -8.05 2.21 -25.69
C GLN A 174 -9.37 1.43 -25.56
N ALA A 175 -10.37 1.78 -26.37
CA ALA A 175 -11.49 0.90 -26.65
C ALA A 175 -11.47 0.52 -28.14
N ALA A 176 -10.45 -0.21 -28.55
CA ALA A 176 -10.44 -0.92 -29.82
C ALA A 176 -9.70 -2.26 -29.65
N ASP A 177 -10.50 -3.32 -29.62
CA ASP A 177 -10.17 -4.72 -29.93
C ASP A 177 -8.94 -5.37 -29.29
N LEU A 178 -9.19 -6.20 -28.26
CA LEU A 178 -8.43 -7.44 -28.08
C LEU A 178 -9.37 -8.59 -27.71
N ASN A 179 -10.04 -9.13 -28.73
CA ASN A 179 -10.44 -10.53 -28.76
C ASN A 179 -9.17 -11.38 -28.91
N GLY A 180 -8.87 -12.23 -27.94
CA GLY A 180 -8.05 -13.43 -28.17
C GLY A 180 -6.97 -13.72 -27.14
N ILE A 181 -7.01 -14.98 -26.69
CA ILE A 181 -5.93 -15.82 -26.14
C ILE A 181 -6.02 -16.06 -24.62
N HIS A 182 -6.44 -17.30 -24.30
CA HIS A 182 -6.37 -17.96 -23.01
C HIS A 182 -4.94 -17.97 -22.43
N ASN A 183 -4.79 -17.59 -21.16
CA ASN A 183 -3.62 -17.91 -20.32
C ASN A 183 -4.04 -18.02 -18.83
N PRO A 184 -3.34 -18.81 -17.97
CA PRO A 184 -3.89 -19.37 -16.74
C PRO A 184 -3.77 -18.48 -15.47
N ALA A 185 -4.74 -18.69 -14.58
CA ALA A 185 -4.78 -18.59 -13.11
C ALA A 185 -4.23 -17.38 -12.31
N TYR A 186 -3.62 -16.37 -12.90
CA TYR A 186 -3.38 -15.08 -12.22
C TYR A 186 -3.70 -13.93 -13.17
N GLN A 187 -5.00 -13.64 -13.33
CA GLN A 187 -5.41 -12.41 -14.00
C GLN A 187 -5.02 -11.23 -13.10
N TYR A 188 -3.92 -10.57 -13.46
CA TYR A 188 -3.64 -9.20 -13.04
C TYR A 188 -4.91 -8.37 -13.31
N LEU A 189 -5.52 -7.80 -12.27
CA LEU A 189 -6.67 -6.93 -12.45
C LEU A 189 -6.19 -5.68 -13.18
N SER A 190 -6.69 -5.49 -14.40
CA SER A 190 -6.56 -4.23 -15.11
C SER A 190 -7.27 -3.14 -14.31
N ILE A 191 -6.58 -2.04 -14.01
CA ILE A 191 -7.15 -0.86 -13.33
C ILE A 191 -8.48 -0.41 -13.96
N SER A 192 -8.62 -0.58 -15.28
CA SER A 192 -9.80 -0.14 -16.05
C SER A 192 -11.12 -0.86 -15.71
N ILE A 193 -11.11 -1.86 -14.81
CA ILE A 193 -12.28 -2.71 -14.48
C ILE A 193 -12.68 -2.60 -12.99
N ILE A 194 -11.88 -1.95 -12.13
CA ILE A 194 -12.11 -1.97 -10.68
C ILE A 194 -13.08 -0.87 -10.25
N ASP A 195 -14.26 -1.27 -9.78
CA ASP A 195 -15.18 -0.36 -9.07
C ASP A 195 -14.77 -0.26 -7.59
N TRP A 196 -13.78 0.61 -7.34
CA TRP A 196 -13.26 0.83 -6.00
C TRP A 196 -14.32 1.26 -4.99
N LYS A 197 -15.33 2.03 -5.43
CA LYS A 197 -16.40 2.46 -4.55
C LYS A 197 -17.24 1.27 -4.09
N ALA A 198 -17.71 0.46 -5.04
CA ALA A 198 -18.50 -0.73 -4.72
C ALA A 198 -17.72 -1.74 -3.87
N ASP A 199 -16.42 -1.91 -4.14
CA ASP A 199 -15.56 -2.79 -3.38
C ASP A 199 -15.35 -2.33 -1.93
N ILE A 200 -15.12 -1.02 -1.73
CA ILE A 200 -15.00 -0.42 -0.40
C ILE A 200 -16.33 -0.54 0.36
N GLU A 201 -17.47 -0.23 -0.27
CA GLU A 201 -18.81 -0.38 0.33
C GLU A 201 -19.06 -1.83 0.77
N LYS A 202 -18.71 -2.80 -0.07
CA LYS A 202 -18.84 -4.23 0.26
C LYS A 202 -17.97 -4.61 1.46
N CYS A 203 -16.73 -4.15 1.51
CA CYS A 203 -15.85 -4.42 2.65
C CYS A 203 -16.33 -3.75 3.94
N LEU A 204 -16.78 -2.49 3.88
CA LEU A 204 -17.33 -1.76 5.03
C LEU A 204 -18.58 -2.45 5.58
N MET A 205 -19.50 -2.87 4.72
CA MET A 205 -20.71 -3.59 5.10
C MET A 205 -20.39 -4.95 5.74
N TRP A 206 -19.45 -5.71 5.14
CA TRP A 206 -19.04 -7.00 5.70
C TRP A 206 -18.40 -6.87 7.07
N GLU A 207 -17.51 -5.90 7.26
CA GLU A 207 -16.89 -5.63 8.55
C GLU A 207 -17.94 -5.14 9.57
N ALA A 208 -18.86 -4.25 9.19
CA ALA A 208 -19.90 -3.75 10.08
C ALA A 208 -20.79 -4.88 10.60
N ASN A 209 -21.24 -5.77 9.72
CA ASN A 209 -22.02 -6.96 10.08
C ASN A 209 -21.23 -7.89 11.00
N SER A 210 -19.98 -8.18 10.65
CA SER A 210 -19.11 -9.01 11.50
C SER A 210 -18.96 -8.42 12.90
N ARG A 211 -18.82 -7.10 13.03
CA ARG A 211 -18.73 -6.45 14.35
C ARG A 211 -20.02 -6.57 15.15
N LEU A 212 -21.17 -6.32 14.53
CA LEU A 212 -22.46 -6.45 15.20
C LEU A 212 -22.77 -7.88 15.63
N GLU A 213 -22.47 -8.87 14.79
CA GLU A 213 -22.60 -10.29 15.12
C GLU A 213 -21.77 -10.68 16.36
N ASN A 214 -20.63 -10.01 16.55
CA ASN A 214 -19.76 -10.17 17.72
C ASN A 214 -20.08 -9.20 18.87
N GLY A 215 -21.21 -8.49 18.83
CA GLY A 215 -21.65 -7.56 19.88
C GLY A 215 -20.83 -6.28 20.00
N MET A 216 -20.03 -5.94 18.99
CA MET A 216 -19.21 -4.72 18.94
C MET A 216 -19.93 -3.59 18.19
N SER A 217 -19.59 -2.33 18.53
CA SER A 217 -20.10 -1.16 17.81
C SER A 217 -19.52 -1.06 16.39
N ALA A 218 -20.37 -0.65 15.44
CA ALA A 218 -20.02 -0.31 14.05
C ALA A 218 -19.92 1.22 13.81
N GLN A 219 -19.97 2.05 14.86
CA GLN A 219 -20.04 3.52 14.74
C GLN A 219 -18.88 4.13 13.93
N PHE A 220 -17.66 3.62 14.09
CA PHE A 220 -16.51 4.12 13.33
C PHE A 220 -16.62 3.81 11.84
N LEU A 221 -17.22 2.66 11.48
CA LEU A 221 -17.46 2.28 10.09
C LEU A 221 -18.54 3.15 9.46
N ASP A 222 -19.64 3.44 10.17
CA ASP A 222 -20.68 4.37 9.70
C ASP A 222 -20.12 5.77 9.46
N THR A 223 -19.28 6.25 10.39
CA THR A 223 -18.64 7.57 10.26
C THR A 223 -17.72 7.60 9.03
N ALA A 224 -16.85 6.60 8.88
CA ALA A 224 -15.93 6.53 7.75
C ALA A 224 -16.68 6.36 6.42
N ALA A 225 -17.74 5.54 6.37
CA ALA A 225 -18.56 5.38 5.17
C ALA A 225 -19.14 6.72 4.73
N ARG A 226 -19.69 7.51 5.66
CA ARG A 226 -20.21 8.85 5.38
C ARG A 226 -19.14 9.81 4.88
N GLU A 227 -17.96 9.82 5.51
CA GLU A 227 -16.82 10.64 5.07
C GLU A 227 -16.30 10.28 3.67
N LEU A 228 -16.38 9.00 3.30
CA LEU A 228 -16.00 8.49 1.98
C LEU A 228 -17.14 8.65 0.94
N GLY A 229 -18.35 9.03 1.35
CA GLY A 229 -19.53 9.05 0.47
C GLY A 229 -19.98 7.65 0.04
N CYS A 230 -19.64 6.64 0.84
CA CYS A 230 -20.05 5.24 0.72
C CYS A 230 -21.36 4.99 1.46
N THR A 231 -22.18 4.08 0.95
CA THR A 231 -23.40 3.63 1.64
C THR A 231 -23.18 2.26 2.26
N ILE A 232 -23.50 2.13 3.55
CA ILE A 232 -23.57 0.84 4.23
C ILE A 232 -24.99 0.60 4.72
N SER A 233 -25.52 -0.58 4.41
CA SER A 233 -26.81 -1.05 4.93
C SER A 233 -26.49 -2.08 6.00
N ILE A 234 -26.66 -1.67 7.25
CA ILE A 234 -26.43 -2.49 8.45
C ILE A 234 -27.77 -2.92 9.03
#